data_AF-A0A378RQM0-F1
#
_entry.id   AF-A0A378RQM0-F1
#
_cell.length_a   1.000
_cell.length_b   1.000
_cell.length_c   1.000
_cell.angle_alpha   90.00
_cell.angle_beta   90.00
_cell.angle_gamma   90.00
#
_symmetry.space_group_name_H-M   'P 1'
#
loop_
_entity.id
_entity.type
_entity.pdbx_description
1 polymer ?
#
loop_
_entity_poly.entity_id
_entity_poly.type
_entity_poly.pdbx_seq_one_letter_code
_entity_poly.pdbx_strand_id
1 'polypeptide(L)'
;MFTWEDLEILACGRIGLDINYFYSLTPRQFNNIQLGWNENNEMQIKTSWEQTRKIFEAVLRPYMKDKTKTAKDLLPLPWDTEEVHAEEDLDAEQNTFEEMQERWRLIDEKKKVVINEKV
;
A
#
# COMPACT_ATOMS: atom_id res chain seq x y z
N MET A 1 22.45 -5.49 18.95
CA MET A 1 21.86 -6.84 19.03
C MET A 1 20.39 -6.62 19.38
N PHE A 2 19.47 -7.19 18.62
CA PHE A 2 18.04 -7.02 18.86
C PHE A 2 17.61 -7.95 20.00
N THR A 3 16.94 -7.41 21.01
CA THR A 3 16.59 -8.13 22.25
C THR A 3 15.12 -8.53 22.30
N TRP A 4 14.76 -9.42 23.22
CA TRP A 4 13.35 -9.79 23.44
C TRP A 4 12.49 -8.61 23.91
N GLU A 5 13.08 -7.69 24.67
CA GLU A 5 12.41 -6.45 25.10
C GLU A 5 12.05 -5.57 23.90
N ASP A 6 12.93 -5.48 22.89
CA ASP A 6 12.67 -4.71 21.67
C ASP A 6 11.47 -5.27 20.89
N LEU A 7 11.28 -6.60 20.90
CA LEU A 7 10.13 -7.25 20.27
C LEU A 7 8.83 -6.93 20.99
N GLU A 8 8.83 -6.93 22.31
CA GLU A 8 7.64 -6.60 23.11
C GLU A 8 7.25 -5.13 22.95
N ILE A 9 8.23 -4.22 22.93
CA ILE A 9 8.00 -2.80 22.64
C ILE A 9 7.36 -2.63 21.26
N LEU A 10 7.87 -3.34 20.25
CA LEU A 10 7.31 -3.29 18.90
C LEU A 10 5.88 -3.87 18.86
N ALA A 11 5.71 -5.09 19.37
CA ALA A 11 4.45 -5.82 19.30
C ALA A 11 3.34 -5.18 20.13
N CYS A 12 3.60 -4.88 21.41
CA CYS A 12 2.59 -4.41 22.34
C CYS A 12 2.52 -2.89 22.35
N GLY A 13 3.66 -2.21 22.26
CA GLY A 13 3.72 -0.74 22.33
C GLY A 13 3.35 -0.06 21.01
N ARG A 14 3.91 -0.51 19.88
CA ARG A 14 3.70 0.14 18.57
C ARG A 14 2.52 -0.46 17.81
N ILE A 15 2.46 -1.78 17.69
CA ILE A 15 1.40 -2.46 16.93
C ILE A 15 0.12 -2.54 17.76
N GLY A 16 0.23 -2.68 19.09
CA GLY A 16 -0.92 -2.74 20.00
C GLY A 16 -1.47 -4.15 20.22
N LEU A 17 -0.63 -5.19 20.10
CA LEU A 17 -1.02 -6.56 20.42
C LEU A 17 -1.13 -6.78 21.93
N ASP A 18 -2.03 -7.67 22.35
CA ASP A 18 -2.02 -8.20 23.71
C ASP A 18 -0.76 -9.06 23.95
N ILE A 19 -0.19 -8.96 25.15
CA ILE A 19 1.06 -9.63 25.50
C ILE A 19 0.96 -11.15 25.42
N ASN A 20 -0.17 -11.73 25.84
CA ASN A 20 -0.35 -13.19 25.81
C ASN A 20 -0.57 -13.66 24.37
N TYR A 21 -1.27 -12.86 23.56
CA TYR A 21 -1.42 -13.14 22.14
C TYR A 21 -0.06 -13.12 21.45
N PHE A 22 0.78 -12.11 21.70
CA PHE A 22 2.11 -12.02 21.12
C PHE A 22 2.97 -13.26 21.39
N TYR A 23 3.03 -13.73 22.64
CA TYR A 23 3.79 -14.95 22.97
C TYR A 23 3.22 -16.23 22.37
N SER A 24 1.93 -16.25 22.01
CA SER A 24 1.31 -17.39 21.32
C SER A 24 1.62 -17.45 19.83
N LEU A 25 2.13 -16.35 19.24
CA LEU A 25 2.38 -16.26 17.81
C LEU A 25 3.66 -17.00 17.40
N THR A 26 3.59 -17.64 16.23
CA THR A 26 4.81 -18.08 15.54
C THR A 26 5.55 -16.85 14.97
N PRO A 27 6.89 -16.90 14.85
CA PRO A 27 7.66 -15.80 14.25
C PRO A 27 7.16 -15.39 12.86
N ARG A 28 6.69 -16.35 12.07
CA ARG A 28 6.07 -16.09 10.76
C ARG A 28 4.78 -15.27 10.87
N GLN A 29 3.90 -15.62 11.80
CA GLN A 29 2.65 -14.88 12.00
C GLN A 29 2.93 -13.46 12.50
N PHE A 30 3.85 -13.30 13.44
CA PHE A 30 4.26 -12.00 13.92
C PHE A 30 4.85 -11.14 12.79
N ASN A 31 5.72 -11.71 11.95
CA ASN A 31 6.28 -11.02 10.79
C ASN A 31 5.19 -10.53 9.82
N ASN A 32 4.20 -11.37 9.52
CA ASN A 32 3.10 -10.99 8.64
C ASN A 32 2.25 -9.84 9.22
N ILE A 33 1.99 -9.88 10.54
CA ILE A 33 1.28 -8.80 11.24
C ILE A 33 2.09 -7.51 11.19
N GLN A 34 3.39 -7.59 11.47
CA GLN A 34 4.30 -6.44 11.43
C GLN A 34 4.36 -5.81 10.03
N LEU A 35 4.42 -6.62 8.97
CA LEU A 35 4.41 -6.14 7.59
C LEU A 35 3.12 -5.40 7.27
N GLY A 36 1.96 -6.01 7.55
CA GLY A 36 0.67 -5.34 7.32
C GLY A 36 0.49 -4.07 8.14
N TRP A 37 1.00 -4.03 9.38
CA TRP A 37 1.00 -2.81 10.19
C TRP A 37 1.90 -1.73 9.59
N ASN A 38 3.11 -2.09 9.14
CA ASN A 38 4.03 -1.14 8.50
C ASN A 38 3.42 -0.53 7.23
N GLU A 39 2.84 -1.36 6.35
CA GLU A 39 2.18 -0.91 5.13
C GLU A 39 1.02 0.06 5.42
N ASN A 40 0.17 -0.29 6.39
CA ASN A 40 -0.93 0.58 6.80
C ASN A 40 -0.44 1.90 7.41
N ASN A 41 0.59 1.85 8.26
CA ASN A 41 1.17 3.05 8.87
C ASN A 41 1.82 3.96 7.81
N GLU A 42 2.55 3.38 6.86
CA GLU A 42 3.13 4.11 5.74
C GLU A 42 2.03 4.77 4.89
N MET A 43 0.96 4.04 4.57
CA MET A 43 -0.19 4.57 3.83
C MET A 43 -0.84 5.75 4.55
N GLN A 44 -1.01 5.67 5.87
CA GLN A 44 -1.57 6.76 6.67
C GLN A 44 -0.66 7.98 6.68
N ILE A 45 0.65 7.79 6.85
CA ILE A 45 1.65 8.87 6.80
C ILE A 45 1.63 9.53 5.43
N LYS A 46 1.70 8.75 4.34
CA LYS A 46 1.64 9.24 2.97
C LYS A 46 0.35 10.05 2.76
N THR A 47 -0.79 9.53 3.16
CA THR A 47 -2.10 10.22 3.08
C THR A 47 -2.10 11.55 3.85
N SER A 48 -1.58 11.56 5.08
CA SER A 48 -1.49 12.79 5.89
C SER A 48 -0.62 13.86 5.21
N TRP A 49 0.49 13.44 4.60
CA TRP A 49 1.34 14.35 3.85
C TRP A 49 0.70 14.86 2.56
N GLU A 50 -0.05 14.02 1.83
CA GLU A 50 -0.82 14.47 0.66
C GLU A 50 -1.92 15.47 1.05
N GLN A 51 -2.65 15.23 2.15
CA GLN A 51 -3.63 16.18 2.68
C GLN A 51 -2.96 17.51 3.03
N THR A 52 -1.81 17.45 3.72
CA THR A 52 -1.01 18.63 4.07
C THR A 52 -0.55 19.39 2.83
N ARG A 53 -0.08 18.68 1.81
CA ARG A 53 0.32 19.23 0.51
C ARG A 53 -0.83 19.95 -0.17
N LYS A 54 -2.05 19.39 -0.15
CA LYS A 54 -3.24 20.04 -0.71
C LYS A 54 -3.64 21.30 0.06
N ILE A 55 -3.58 21.27 1.38
CA ILE A 55 -3.82 22.46 2.22
C ILE A 55 -2.78 23.54 1.91
N PHE A 56 -1.50 23.16 1.82
CA PHE A 56 -0.40 24.06 1.47
C PHE A 56 -0.63 24.72 0.10
N GLU A 57 -0.97 23.94 -0.93
CA GLU A 57 -1.33 24.47 -2.25
C GLU A 57 -2.48 25.48 -2.15
N ALA A 58 -3.58 25.11 -1.47
CA ALA A 58 -4.77 25.96 -1.36
C ALA A 58 -4.48 27.30 -0.68
N VAL A 59 -3.65 27.30 0.38
CA VAL A 59 -3.25 28.51 1.11
C VAL A 59 -2.31 29.38 0.27
N LEU A 60 -1.41 28.77 -0.49
CA LEU A 60 -0.37 29.49 -1.22
C LEU A 60 -0.86 30.05 -2.57
N ARG A 61 -1.84 29.37 -3.21
CA ARG A 61 -2.36 29.69 -4.54
C ARG A 61 -2.82 31.14 -4.78
N PRO A 62 -3.47 31.84 -3.82
CA PRO A 62 -3.85 33.25 -4.01
C PRO A 62 -2.65 34.19 -4.18
N TYR A 63 -1.49 33.82 -3.63
CA TYR A 63 -0.28 34.63 -3.60
C TYR A 63 0.73 34.28 -4.69
N MET A 64 0.45 33.24 -5.48
CA MET A 64 1.32 32.81 -6.57
C MET A 64 1.15 33.66 -7.82
N LYS A 65 2.27 34.08 -8.40
CA LYS A 65 2.33 34.69 -9.73
C LYS A 65 1.98 33.66 -10.82
N ASP A 66 2.50 32.44 -10.67
CA ASP A 66 2.27 31.34 -11.59
C ASP A 66 1.31 30.33 -10.95
N LYS A 67 0.09 30.24 -11.47
CA LYS A 67 -0.97 29.36 -10.95
C LYS A 67 -1.02 27.99 -11.64
N THR A 68 -0.10 27.74 -12.57
CA THR A 68 -0.01 26.49 -13.34
C THR A 68 0.73 25.39 -12.59
N LYS A 69 1.56 25.73 -11.59
CA LYS A 69 2.26 24.76 -10.75
C LYS A 69 1.28 23.89 -9.95
N THR A 70 1.57 22.60 -9.93
CA THR A 70 0.80 21.59 -9.20
C THR A 70 1.30 21.46 -7.77
N ALA A 71 0.48 20.91 -6.87
CA ALA A 71 0.86 20.57 -5.50
C ALA A 71 2.19 19.79 -5.39
N LYS A 72 2.43 18.85 -6.33
CA LYS A 72 3.68 18.06 -6.41
C LYS A 72 4.90 18.93 -6.74
N ASP A 73 4.76 19.93 -7.62
CA ASP A 73 5.83 20.88 -7.95
C ASP A 73 6.17 21.82 -6.79
N LEU A 74 5.17 22.10 -5.95
CA LEU A 74 5.30 23.02 -4.82
C LEU A 74 5.92 22.36 -3.59
N LEU A 75 5.57 21.11 -3.31
CA LEU A 75 6.08 20.34 -2.19
C LEU A 75 6.40 18.92 -2.66
N PRO A 76 7.58 18.67 -3.25
CA PRO A 76 7.97 17.32 -3.67
C PRO A 76 8.17 16.41 -2.46
N LEU A 77 7.62 15.19 -2.53
CA LEU A 77 7.73 14.17 -1.48
C LEU A 77 8.52 12.96 -2.01
N PRO A 78 9.14 12.17 -1.13
CA PRO A 78 10.05 11.10 -1.54
C PRO A 78 9.43 10.03 -2.45
N TRP A 79 8.12 9.79 -2.35
CA TRP A 79 7.41 8.76 -3.11
C TRP A 79 6.84 9.24 -4.45
N ASP A 80 6.94 10.53 -4.79
CA ASP A 80 6.49 10.99 -6.11
C ASP A 80 7.34 10.42 -7.26
N THR A 81 8.60 10.06 -6.98
CA THR A 81 9.48 9.38 -7.95
C THR A 81 9.18 7.90 -8.10
N GLU A 82 8.53 7.28 -7.11
CA GLU A 82 8.14 5.86 -7.15
C GLU A 82 6.90 5.67 -8.04
N GLU A 83 5.97 6.64 -8.05
CA GLU A 83 4.76 6.61 -8.88
C GLU A 83 5.07 6.64 -10.38
N VAL A 84 6.18 7.25 -10.81
CA VAL A 84 6.58 7.29 -12.22
C VAL A 84 6.78 5.88 -12.80
N HIS A 85 7.28 4.95 -11.98
CA HIS A 85 7.44 3.55 -12.41
C HIS A 85 6.17 2.72 -12.28
N ALA A 86 5.29 3.05 -11.33
CA ALA A 86 4.00 2.38 -11.21
C ALA A 86 3.02 2.77 -12.34
N GLU A 87 3.06 4.02 -12.81
CA GLU A 87 2.28 4.47 -13.97
C GLU A 87 2.73 3.80 -15.27
N GLU A 88 4.04 3.56 -15.44
CA GLU A 88 4.59 2.76 -16.56
C GLU A 88 4.09 1.30 -16.54
N ASP A 89 3.82 0.74 -15.36
CA ASP A 89 3.24 -0.60 -15.19
C ASP A 89 1.71 -0.61 -15.34
N LEU A 90 1.01 0.48 -14.98
CA LEU A 90 -0.45 0.60 -15.09
C LEU A 90 -0.92 0.87 -16.53
N ASP A 91 -0.12 1.57 -17.34
CA ASP A 91 -0.37 1.76 -18.77
C ASP A 91 -0.21 0.44 -19.56
N ALA A 92 0.48 -0.55 -19.01
CA ALA A 92 0.57 -1.89 -19.60
C ALA A 92 -0.70 -2.74 -19.41
N GLU A 93 -1.63 -2.34 -18.53
CA GLU A 93 -2.80 -3.17 -18.16
C GLU A 93 -4.12 -2.39 -18.11
N GLN A 94 -4.33 -1.39 -18.97
CA GLN A 94 -5.69 -0.96 -19.33
C GLN A 94 -6.36 -2.00 -20.25
N ASN A 95 -6.53 -3.23 -19.75
CA ASN A 95 -7.38 -4.21 -20.41
C ASN A 95 -8.82 -3.71 -20.29
N THR A 96 -9.48 -3.57 -21.44
CA THR A 96 -10.89 -3.21 -21.52
C THR A 96 -11.70 -4.21 -20.70
N PHE A 97 -12.82 -3.79 -20.10
CA PHE A 97 -13.67 -4.66 -19.25
C PHE A 97 -13.98 -6.02 -19.91
N GLU A 98 -14.13 -6.04 -21.24
CA GLU A 98 -14.35 -7.24 -22.05
C GLU A 98 -13.16 -8.22 -22.04
N GLU A 99 -11.93 -7.72 -22.11
CA GLU A 99 -10.71 -8.54 -22.10
C GLU A 99 -10.49 -9.17 -20.72
N MET A 100 -10.84 -8.44 -19.66
CA MET A 100 -10.83 -8.96 -18.30
C MET A 100 -11.87 -10.09 -18.13
N GLN A 101 -13.09 -9.91 -18.64
CA GLN A 101 -14.14 -10.94 -18.59
C GLN A 101 -13.72 -12.23 -19.31
N GLU A 102 -13.11 -12.12 -20.49
CA GLU A 102 -12.68 -13.28 -21.26
C GLU A 102 -11.54 -14.04 -20.57
N ARG A 103 -10.59 -13.31 -19.95
CA ARG A 103 -9.53 -13.91 -19.13
C ARG A 103 -10.10 -14.72 -17.97
N TRP A 104 -11.08 -14.18 -17.23
CA TRP A 104 -11.73 -14.89 -16.13
C TRP A 104 -12.50 -16.13 -16.60
N ARG A 105 -13.17 -16.05 -17.76
CA ARG A 105 -13.87 -17.18 -18.37
C ARG A 105 -12.93 -18.34 -18.70
N LEU A 106 -11.77 -18.05 -19.30
CA LEU A 106 -10.75 -19.06 -19.63
C LEU A 106 -10.16 -19.72 -18.37
N ILE A 107 -9.97 -18.95 -17.30
CA ILE A 107 -9.49 -19.47 -16.01
C ILE A 107 -10.52 -20.43 -15.40
N ASP A 108 -11.81 -20.08 -15.45
CA ASP A 108 -12.88 -20.92 -14.91
C ASP A 108 -13.08 -22.21 -15.71
N GLU A 109 -12.94 -22.16 -17.04
CA GLU A 109 -12.97 -23.36 -17.88
C GLU A 109 -11.82 -24.31 -17.56
N LYS A 110 -10.60 -23.79 -17.40
CA LYS A 110 -9.44 -24.60 -16.98
C LYS A 110 -9.66 -25.25 -15.61
N LYS A 111 -10.25 -24.53 -14.65
CA LYS A 111 -10.58 -25.11 -13.34
C LYS A 111 -11.59 -26.24 -13.44
N LYS A 112 -12.61 -26.13 -14.30
CA LYS A 112 -13.60 -27.22 -14.51
C LYS A 112 -12.98 -28.48 -15.10
N VAL A 113 -12.05 -28.34 -16.05
CA VAL A 113 -11.33 -29.48 -16.63
C VAL A 113 -10.48 -30.20 -15.58
N VAL A 114 -9.74 -29.44 -14.76
CA VAL A 114 -8.90 -30.00 -13.69
C VAL A 114 -9.71 -30.68 -12.58
N ILE A 115 -10.94 -30.22 -12.32
CA ILE A 115 -11.86 -30.87 -11.37
C ILE A 115 -12.38 -32.20 -11.94
N ASN A 116 -12.67 -32.27 -13.23
CA ASN A 116 -13.15 -33.49 -13.88
C ASN A 116 -12.06 -34.55 -14.11
N GLU A 117 -10.78 -34.16 -14.20
CA GLU A 117 -9.66 -35.12 -14.29
C GLU A 117 -9.24 -35.72 -12.93
N LYS A 118 -9.76 -35.18 -11.81
CA LYS A 118 -9.47 -35.63 -10.45
C LYS A 118 -10.54 -36.55 -9.84
N VAL A 119 -11.57 -36.91 -10.61
CA VAL A 119 -12.63 -37.89 -10.24
C VAL A 119 -12.40 -39.16 -11.05
#